data_AF-A0A251NV22-F1
#
_entry.id   AF-A0A251NV22-F1
#
_cell.length_a   1.000
_cell.length_b   1.000
_cell.length_c   1.000
_cell.angle_alpha   90.00
_cell.angle_beta   90.00
_cell.angle_gamma   90.00
#
_symmetry.space_group_name_H-M   'P 1'
#
loop_
_entity.id
_entity.type
_entity.pdbx_description
1 polymer ?
#
loop_
_entity_poly.entity_id
_entity_poly.type
_entity_poly.pdbx_seq_one_letter_code
_entity_poly.pdbx_strand_id
1 'polypeptide(L)'
;MAMSAKLEDSQQQLQELSTSEDARVQELRKLSQDRDRAWESELEAVKKQRSMDSTALASAINEIQKLKGQLERVAESEATQSRHAESAYAEIQNLRMELSETLSLVEKLKTELNDCKDSEARALEVIQNTHMQLEAANATIEMLKSDGIKATESGNSLSLELEQSKARVKSLEGLVSKLQAELINRNNVKPVQEDEENEERKQLKAEVSSLKYEVGQLKSALEAAEVRYQEEYIQSTLQIRSAYEEVDSAKSESSQREAELTAELKKTKAHIEELRAQLMDKETELQSLSEANDGVALKIEKNVSTENESELALELKKSEAAVVELKASLLDKETEFQNIAEENEMLKMKLENKEMERNKVNDEAVVWTEAARAAEHEALMKLGYLTEEADKSTRKAERVTEQLDAAQNANMEMEAELRRLKVQSDQWRKAAEAAAAMLSTGNNGKLVERTGSLDSSYNPLSSPYSEDLDDDSPKKKNGNMLKKIGVLWKKGQK
;
A
#
# COMPACT_ATOMS: atom_id res chain seq x y z
N MET A 1 40.71 1.73 -106.44
CA MET A 1 40.58 0.50 -105.62
C MET A 1 40.92 0.74 -104.15
N ALA A 2 42.14 1.14 -103.77
CA ALA A 2 42.52 1.27 -102.34
C ALA A 2 41.63 2.19 -101.45
N MET A 3 41.03 3.26 -102.00
CA MET A 3 40.07 4.08 -101.22
C MET A 3 38.71 3.41 -100.99
N SER A 4 38.28 2.51 -101.89
CA SER A 4 36.99 1.82 -101.76
C SER A 4 37.04 0.80 -100.63
N ALA A 5 38.09 -0.02 -100.58
CA ALA A 5 38.28 -1.01 -99.52
C ALA A 5 38.35 -0.35 -98.13
N LYS A 6 39.03 0.80 -97.98
CA LYS A 6 39.05 1.55 -96.71
C LYS A 6 37.70 2.14 -96.31
N LEU A 7 36.84 2.47 -97.28
CA LEU A 7 35.48 2.93 -97.00
C LEU A 7 34.60 1.77 -96.53
N GLU A 8 34.74 0.61 -97.18
CA GLU A 8 34.02 -0.62 -96.87
C GLU A 8 34.43 -1.19 -95.50
N ASP A 9 35.74 -1.26 -95.19
CA ASP A 9 36.26 -1.59 -93.85
C ASP A 9 35.71 -0.63 -92.77
N SER A 10 35.67 0.69 -93.06
CA SER A 10 35.16 1.70 -92.13
C SER A 10 33.65 1.58 -91.91
N GLN A 11 32.88 1.24 -92.95
CA GLN A 11 31.45 0.97 -92.85
C GLN A 11 31.19 -0.30 -92.03
N GLN A 12 31.97 -1.36 -92.24
CA GLN A 12 31.89 -2.59 -91.45
C GLN A 12 32.24 -2.33 -89.97
N GLN A 13 33.31 -1.58 -89.68
CA GLN A 13 33.66 -1.18 -88.31
C GLN A 13 32.57 -0.35 -87.63
N LEU A 14 31.93 0.58 -88.34
CA LEU A 14 30.79 1.34 -87.81
C LEU A 14 29.57 0.44 -87.53
N GLN A 15 29.33 -0.58 -88.35
CA GLN A 15 28.24 -1.53 -88.15
C GLN A 15 28.52 -2.49 -86.97
N GLU A 16 29.77 -2.94 -86.80
CA GLU A 16 30.23 -3.72 -85.65
C GLU A 16 30.14 -2.89 -84.34
N LEU A 17 30.54 -1.60 -84.38
CA LEU A 17 30.38 -0.69 -83.24
C LEU A 17 28.89 -0.43 -82.91
N SER A 18 28.04 -0.19 -83.90
CA SER A 18 26.60 0.02 -83.69
C SER A 18 25.93 -1.20 -83.07
N THR A 19 26.24 -2.40 -83.57
CA THR A 19 25.66 -3.65 -83.03
C THR A 19 26.20 -3.98 -81.63
N SER A 20 27.47 -3.69 -81.36
CA SER A 20 28.04 -3.79 -80.01
C SER A 20 27.44 -2.77 -79.04
N GLU A 21 27.15 -1.55 -79.49
CA GLU A 21 26.49 -0.53 -78.67
C GLU A 21 25.02 -0.89 -78.39
N ASP A 22 24.26 -1.37 -79.38
CA ASP A 22 22.90 -1.85 -79.19
C ASP A 22 22.84 -3.02 -78.19
N ALA A 23 23.77 -3.96 -78.28
CA ALA A 23 23.90 -5.06 -77.31
C ALA A 23 24.17 -4.53 -75.88
N ARG A 24 25.13 -3.61 -75.72
CA ARG A 24 25.43 -2.95 -74.44
C ARG A 24 24.22 -2.18 -73.88
N VAL A 25 23.44 -1.51 -74.73
CA VAL A 25 22.21 -0.81 -74.33
C VAL A 25 21.12 -1.80 -73.88
N GLN A 26 20.99 -2.96 -74.55
CA GLN A 26 20.09 -4.03 -74.11
C GLN A 26 20.52 -4.63 -72.77
N GLU A 27 21.81 -4.87 -72.56
CA GLU A 27 22.36 -5.33 -71.27
C GLU A 27 22.11 -4.32 -70.15
N LEU A 28 22.33 -3.03 -70.38
CA LEU A 28 22.05 -1.99 -69.38
C LEU A 28 20.55 -1.88 -69.05
N ARG A 29 19.66 -2.02 -70.04
CA ARG A 29 18.20 -2.09 -69.82
C ARG A 29 17.84 -3.29 -68.97
N LYS A 30 18.41 -4.47 -69.27
CA LYS A 30 18.20 -5.70 -68.50
C LYS A 30 18.71 -5.55 -67.06
N LEU A 31 19.91 -5.01 -66.87
CA LEU A 31 20.49 -4.76 -65.55
C LEU A 31 19.65 -3.78 -64.71
N SER A 32 19.10 -2.73 -65.32
CA SER A 32 18.14 -1.84 -64.64
C SER A 32 16.91 -2.61 -64.20
N GLN A 33 16.27 -3.35 -65.11
CA GLN A 33 15.07 -4.14 -64.80
C GLN A 33 15.31 -5.23 -63.73
N ASP A 34 16.49 -5.87 -63.75
CA ASP A 34 16.89 -6.85 -62.74
C ASP A 34 17.10 -6.19 -61.37
N ARG A 35 17.73 -5.00 -61.32
CA ARG A 35 17.89 -4.20 -60.09
C ARG A 35 16.56 -3.69 -59.55
N ASP A 36 15.68 -3.18 -60.42
CA ASP A 36 14.39 -2.63 -60.02
C ASP A 36 13.49 -3.76 -59.47
N ARG A 37 13.51 -4.96 -60.08
CA ARG A 37 12.87 -6.18 -59.53
C ARG A 37 13.47 -6.64 -58.19
N ALA A 38 14.79 -6.50 -58.00
CA ALA A 38 15.43 -6.80 -56.72
C ALA A 38 14.98 -5.83 -55.62
N TRP A 39 14.92 -4.52 -55.90
CA TRP A 39 14.42 -3.50 -54.98
C TRP A 39 12.93 -3.69 -54.63
N GLU A 40 12.09 -4.06 -55.60
CA GLU A 40 10.68 -4.43 -55.32
C GLU A 40 10.60 -5.63 -54.37
N SER A 41 11.44 -6.65 -54.58
CA SER A 41 11.50 -7.84 -53.73
C SER A 41 11.98 -7.53 -52.31
N GLU A 42 13.01 -6.69 -52.16
CA GLU A 42 13.50 -6.19 -50.87
C GLU A 42 12.44 -5.35 -50.15
N LEU A 43 11.73 -4.47 -50.87
CA LEU A 43 10.67 -3.64 -50.32
C LEU A 43 9.51 -4.48 -49.79
N GLU A 44 9.07 -5.52 -50.52
CA GLU A 44 8.05 -6.45 -50.04
C GLU A 44 8.53 -7.31 -48.87
N ALA A 45 9.79 -7.73 -48.86
CA ALA A 45 10.38 -8.42 -47.70
C ALA A 45 10.35 -7.54 -46.44
N VAL A 46 10.73 -6.25 -46.55
CA VAL A 46 10.68 -5.28 -45.44
C VAL A 46 9.25 -4.98 -45.00
N LYS A 47 8.28 -4.84 -45.93
CA LYS A 47 6.86 -4.69 -45.58
C LYS A 47 6.34 -5.90 -44.80
N LYS A 48 6.66 -7.11 -45.27
CA LYS A 48 6.25 -8.36 -44.61
C LYS A 48 6.87 -8.47 -43.21
N GLN A 49 8.15 -8.16 -43.06
CA GLN A 49 8.81 -8.14 -41.76
C GLN A 49 8.14 -7.15 -40.81
N ARG A 50 7.91 -5.89 -41.23
CA ARG A 50 7.19 -4.89 -40.43
C ARG A 50 5.78 -5.34 -40.03
N SER A 51 5.07 -6.06 -40.91
CA SER A 51 3.77 -6.63 -40.58
C SER A 51 3.87 -7.71 -39.49
N MET A 52 4.91 -8.55 -39.52
CA MET A 52 5.17 -9.57 -38.50
C MET A 52 5.60 -8.94 -37.17
N ASP A 53 6.48 -7.94 -37.20
CA ASP A 53 6.93 -7.22 -36.01
C ASP A 53 5.76 -6.48 -35.33
N SER A 54 4.87 -5.88 -36.12
CA SER A 54 3.66 -5.21 -35.63
C SER A 54 2.70 -6.18 -34.92
N THR A 55 2.47 -7.39 -35.46
CA THR A 55 1.62 -8.39 -34.79
C THR A 55 2.29 -8.99 -33.55
N ALA A 56 3.61 -9.20 -33.57
CA ALA A 56 4.37 -9.62 -32.39
C ALA A 56 4.32 -8.56 -31.27
N LEU A 57 4.49 -7.28 -31.61
CA LEU A 57 4.39 -6.16 -30.67
C LEU A 57 2.98 -6.06 -30.07
N ALA A 58 1.93 -6.16 -30.88
CA ALA A 58 0.55 -6.16 -30.39
C ALA A 58 0.29 -7.35 -29.43
N SER A 59 0.81 -8.54 -29.75
CA SER A 59 0.71 -9.71 -28.86
C SER A 59 1.46 -9.50 -27.54
N ALA A 60 2.66 -8.90 -27.58
CA ALA A 60 3.44 -8.60 -26.38
C ALA A 60 2.75 -7.56 -25.49
N ILE A 61 2.17 -6.50 -26.07
CA ILE A 61 1.39 -5.49 -25.35
C ILE A 61 0.18 -6.13 -24.65
N ASN A 62 -0.56 -7.01 -25.33
CA ASN A 62 -1.71 -7.71 -24.75
C ASN A 62 -1.29 -8.60 -23.57
N GLU A 63 -0.18 -9.32 -23.66
CA GLU A 63 0.32 -10.15 -22.56
C GLU A 63 0.83 -9.29 -21.39
N ILE A 64 1.50 -8.16 -21.65
CA ILE A 64 1.89 -7.19 -20.61
C ILE A 64 0.67 -6.64 -19.86
N GLN A 65 -0.41 -6.29 -20.56
CA GLN A 65 -1.65 -5.83 -19.94
C GLN A 65 -2.30 -6.92 -19.07
N LYS A 66 -2.31 -8.17 -19.56
CA LYS A 66 -2.80 -9.35 -18.83
C LYS A 66 -1.97 -9.65 -17.57
N LEU A 67 -0.64 -9.58 -17.66
CA LEU A 67 0.27 -9.74 -16.52
C LEU A 67 0.10 -8.61 -15.51
N LYS A 68 -0.09 -7.36 -15.95
CA LYS A 68 -0.38 -6.22 -15.07
C LYS A 68 -1.68 -6.46 -14.26
N GLY A 69 -2.75 -6.90 -14.92
CA GLY A 69 -4.01 -7.25 -14.25
C GLY A 69 -3.97 -8.57 -13.45
N GLN A 70 -2.91 -9.36 -13.54
CA GLN A 70 -2.63 -10.45 -12.60
C GLN A 70 -1.90 -9.91 -11.37
N LEU A 71 -0.85 -9.09 -11.56
CA LEU A 71 -0.07 -8.48 -10.49
C LEU A 71 -0.92 -7.60 -9.56
N GLU A 72 -1.83 -6.81 -10.12
CA GLU A 72 -2.77 -5.96 -9.37
C GLU A 72 -3.67 -6.80 -8.44
N ARG A 73 -4.26 -7.88 -8.95
CA ARG A 73 -5.06 -8.81 -8.12
C ARG A 73 -4.24 -9.55 -7.06
N VAL A 74 -2.98 -9.86 -7.33
CA VAL A 74 -2.08 -10.45 -6.33
C VAL A 74 -1.83 -9.43 -5.21
N ALA A 75 -1.48 -8.19 -5.55
CA ALA A 75 -1.28 -7.12 -4.57
C ALA A 75 -2.55 -6.82 -3.74
N GLU A 76 -3.73 -6.83 -4.35
CA GLU A 76 -5.02 -6.74 -3.65
C GLU A 76 -5.22 -7.90 -2.65
N SER A 77 -4.90 -9.14 -3.05
CA SER A 77 -5.03 -10.32 -2.19
C SER A 77 -4.00 -10.36 -1.05
N GLU A 78 -2.79 -9.86 -1.29
CA GLU A 78 -1.76 -9.70 -0.27
C GLU A 78 -2.15 -8.62 0.74
N ALA A 79 -2.70 -7.49 0.26
CA ALA A 79 -3.19 -6.42 1.12
C ALA A 79 -4.40 -6.85 1.98
N THR A 80 -5.31 -7.70 1.48
CA THR A 80 -6.37 -8.27 2.34
C THR A 80 -5.81 -9.28 3.33
N GLN A 81 -4.87 -10.13 2.91
CA GLN A 81 -4.21 -11.08 3.81
C GLN A 81 -3.44 -10.38 4.95
N SER A 82 -2.73 -9.28 4.68
CA SER A 82 -2.06 -8.47 5.71
C SER A 82 -3.06 -7.93 6.74
N ARG A 83 -4.15 -7.29 6.29
CA ARG A 83 -5.20 -6.79 7.19
C ARG A 83 -5.84 -7.89 8.03
N HIS A 84 -6.03 -9.09 7.48
CA HIS A 84 -6.54 -10.23 8.24
C HIS A 84 -5.52 -10.71 9.30
N ALA A 85 -4.22 -10.74 8.98
CA ALA A 85 -3.17 -11.08 9.94
C ALA A 85 -3.04 -10.02 11.05
N GLU A 86 -3.09 -8.73 10.70
CA GLU A 86 -3.11 -7.60 11.65
C GLU A 86 -4.31 -7.67 12.60
N SER A 87 -5.51 -7.95 12.06
CA SER A 87 -6.73 -8.11 12.86
C SER A 87 -6.66 -9.30 13.82
N ALA A 88 -6.17 -10.46 13.35
CA ALA A 88 -6.00 -11.65 14.19
C ALA A 88 -4.92 -11.42 15.27
N TYR A 89 -3.85 -10.68 14.96
CA TYR A 89 -2.85 -10.30 15.94
C TYR A 89 -3.43 -9.39 17.03
N ALA A 90 -4.23 -8.39 16.67
CA ALA A 90 -4.91 -7.51 17.62
C ALA A 90 -5.88 -8.29 18.54
N GLU A 91 -6.65 -9.23 18.00
CA GLU A 91 -7.52 -10.12 18.77
C GLU A 91 -6.74 -10.99 19.77
N ILE A 92 -5.60 -11.56 19.34
CA ILE A 92 -4.71 -12.33 20.23
C ILE A 92 -4.15 -11.46 21.37
N GLN A 93 -3.81 -10.19 21.12
CA GLN A 93 -3.34 -9.30 22.19
C GLN A 93 -4.45 -8.93 23.18
N ASN A 94 -5.68 -8.69 22.71
CA ASN A 94 -6.83 -8.46 23.58
C ASN A 94 -7.11 -9.69 24.47
N LEU A 95 -7.16 -10.89 23.89
CA LEU A 95 -7.35 -12.14 24.63
C LEU A 95 -6.24 -12.41 25.66
N ARG A 96 -4.99 -12.00 25.37
CA ARG A 96 -3.89 -12.06 26.35
C ARG A 96 -4.09 -11.09 27.51
N MET A 97 -4.60 -9.89 27.25
CA MET A 97 -4.92 -8.92 28.29
C MET A 97 -6.05 -9.43 29.19
N GLU A 98 -7.16 -9.90 28.61
CA GLU A 98 -8.27 -10.53 29.35
C GLU A 98 -7.81 -11.76 30.17
N LEU A 99 -6.92 -12.58 29.61
CA LEU A 99 -6.32 -13.70 30.35
C LEU A 99 -5.48 -13.24 31.54
N SER A 100 -4.72 -12.14 31.41
CA SER A 100 -3.93 -11.59 32.52
C SER A 100 -4.82 -10.99 33.63
N GLU A 101 -5.92 -10.34 33.26
CA GLU A 101 -6.91 -9.79 34.20
C GLU A 101 -7.64 -10.91 34.96
N THR A 102 -8.07 -11.96 34.25
CA THR A 102 -8.74 -13.12 34.86
C THR A 102 -7.80 -13.93 35.75
N LEU A 103 -6.51 -14.08 35.40
CA LEU A 103 -5.51 -14.69 36.29
C LEU A 103 -5.32 -13.87 37.58
N SER A 104 -5.18 -12.54 37.47
CA SER A 104 -5.09 -11.64 38.63
C SER A 104 -6.32 -11.74 39.55
N LEU A 105 -7.52 -11.82 38.96
CA LEU A 105 -8.76 -12.04 39.72
C LEU A 105 -8.77 -13.41 40.43
N VAL A 106 -8.31 -14.48 39.77
CA VAL A 106 -8.22 -15.83 40.36
C VAL A 106 -7.20 -15.87 41.50
N GLU A 107 -6.06 -15.20 41.37
CA GLU A 107 -5.08 -15.08 42.47
C GLU A 107 -5.66 -14.34 43.67
N LYS A 108 -6.40 -13.23 43.44
CA LYS A 108 -7.09 -12.50 44.49
C LYS A 108 -8.15 -13.35 45.20
N LEU A 109 -9.00 -14.05 44.45
CA LEU A 109 -10.02 -14.95 45.01
C LEU A 109 -9.38 -16.12 45.78
N LYS A 110 -8.21 -16.59 45.35
CA LYS A 110 -7.43 -17.61 46.08
C LYS A 110 -6.88 -17.09 47.41
N THR A 111 -6.42 -15.84 47.47
CA THR A 111 -6.04 -15.21 48.76
C THR A 111 -7.25 -15.04 49.68
N GLU A 112 -8.36 -14.49 49.19
CA GLU A 112 -9.59 -14.31 49.96
C GLU A 112 -10.16 -15.65 50.49
N LEU A 113 -10.05 -16.73 49.70
CA LEU A 113 -10.46 -18.08 50.11
C LEU A 113 -9.59 -18.65 51.23
N ASN A 114 -8.28 -18.36 51.25
CA ASN A 114 -7.39 -18.79 52.31
C ASN A 114 -7.65 -18.00 53.59
N ASP A 115 -7.77 -16.67 53.51
CA ASP A 115 -8.15 -15.82 54.64
C ASP A 115 -9.48 -16.25 55.27
N CYS A 116 -10.43 -16.65 54.43
CA CYS A 116 -11.72 -17.21 54.85
C CYS A 116 -11.53 -18.51 55.66
N LYS A 117 -10.76 -19.48 55.15
CA LYS A 117 -10.45 -20.74 55.88
C LYS A 117 -9.74 -20.49 57.21
N ASP A 118 -8.79 -19.56 57.25
CA ASP A 118 -8.08 -19.20 58.48
C ASP A 118 -9.01 -18.49 59.49
N SER A 119 -10.02 -17.75 59.00
CA SER A 119 -11.08 -17.19 59.85
C SER A 119 -12.05 -18.26 60.36
N GLU A 120 -12.39 -19.25 59.53
CA GLU A 120 -13.25 -20.40 59.88
C GLU A 120 -12.57 -21.28 60.94
N ALA A 121 -11.29 -21.60 60.76
CA ALA A 121 -10.51 -22.37 61.73
C ALA A 121 -10.47 -21.70 63.11
N ARG A 122 -10.22 -20.37 63.14
CA ARG A 122 -10.27 -19.57 64.38
C ARG A 122 -11.67 -19.54 65.00
N ALA A 123 -12.73 -19.44 64.20
CA ALA A 123 -14.11 -19.49 64.69
C ALA A 123 -14.45 -20.86 65.31
N LEU A 124 -14.02 -21.95 64.67
CA LEU A 124 -14.18 -23.32 65.20
C LEU A 124 -13.43 -23.52 66.52
N GLU A 125 -12.20 -23.01 66.64
CA GLU A 125 -11.44 -23.03 67.90
C GLU A 125 -12.17 -22.27 69.02
N VAL A 126 -12.73 -21.09 68.73
CA VAL A 126 -13.55 -20.33 69.69
C VAL A 126 -14.82 -21.09 70.08
N ILE A 127 -15.48 -21.78 69.14
CA ILE A 127 -16.65 -22.63 69.42
C ILE A 127 -16.27 -23.80 70.33
N GLN A 128 -15.14 -24.47 70.07
CA GLN A 128 -14.64 -25.57 70.92
C GLN A 128 -14.30 -25.08 72.34
N ASN A 129 -13.59 -23.94 72.44
CA ASN A 129 -13.23 -23.35 73.73
C ASN A 129 -14.47 -22.92 74.54
N THR A 130 -15.45 -22.27 73.91
CA THR A 130 -16.70 -21.88 74.56
C THR A 130 -17.58 -23.08 74.93
N HIS A 131 -17.55 -24.16 74.15
CA HIS A 131 -18.21 -25.42 74.50
C HIS A 131 -17.58 -26.07 75.76
N MET A 132 -16.25 -26.18 75.84
CA MET A 132 -15.57 -26.67 77.04
C MET A 132 -15.87 -25.81 78.28
N GLN A 133 -15.94 -24.47 78.13
CA GLN A 133 -16.35 -23.57 79.20
C GLN A 133 -17.81 -23.81 79.63
N LEU A 134 -18.71 -24.07 78.70
CA LEU A 134 -20.11 -24.41 78.99
C LEU A 134 -20.23 -25.73 79.75
N GLU A 135 -19.46 -26.76 79.36
CA GLU A 135 -19.43 -28.04 80.06
C GLU A 135 -18.90 -27.90 81.49
N ALA A 136 -17.81 -27.16 81.69
CA ALA A 136 -17.27 -26.87 83.02
C ALA A 136 -18.25 -26.06 83.89
N ALA A 137 -18.95 -25.09 83.31
CA ALA A 137 -20.01 -24.34 84.00
C ALA A 137 -21.19 -25.24 84.38
N ASN A 138 -21.65 -26.12 83.48
CA ASN A 138 -22.72 -27.08 83.77
C ASN A 138 -22.31 -28.07 84.88
N ALA A 139 -21.09 -28.61 84.86
CA ALA A 139 -20.57 -29.47 85.93
C ALA A 139 -20.55 -28.74 87.28
N THR A 140 -20.18 -27.46 87.30
CA THR A 140 -20.22 -26.60 88.50
C THR A 140 -21.67 -26.38 88.98
N ILE A 141 -22.62 -26.19 88.08
CA ILE A 141 -24.05 -26.05 88.40
C ILE A 141 -24.61 -27.34 89.02
N GLU A 142 -24.31 -28.52 88.46
CA GLU A 142 -24.77 -29.80 89.02
C GLU A 142 -24.14 -30.09 90.38
N MET A 143 -22.86 -29.76 90.58
CA MET A 143 -22.22 -29.81 91.90
C MET A 143 -22.97 -28.94 92.92
N LEU A 144 -23.20 -27.66 92.60
CA LEU A 144 -23.92 -26.71 93.47
C LEU A 144 -25.37 -27.13 93.73
N LYS A 145 -26.06 -27.74 92.76
CA LYS A 145 -27.39 -28.35 92.99
C LYS A 145 -27.30 -29.49 94.00
N SER A 146 -26.33 -30.38 93.85
CA SER A 146 -26.13 -31.51 94.77
C SER A 146 -25.84 -31.04 96.20
N ASP A 147 -25.03 -29.99 96.36
CA ASP A 147 -24.70 -29.42 97.66
C ASP A 147 -25.88 -28.63 98.25
N GLY A 148 -26.68 -27.97 97.41
CA GLY A 148 -27.95 -27.37 97.80
C GLY A 148 -28.94 -28.41 98.35
N ILE A 149 -29.07 -29.57 97.69
CA ILE A 149 -29.89 -30.69 98.18
C ILE A 149 -29.38 -31.17 99.54
N LYS A 150 -28.09 -31.53 99.66
CA LYS A 150 -27.47 -31.96 100.94
C LYS A 150 -27.67 -30.92 102.05
N ALA A 151 -27.52 -29.63 101.73
CA ALA A 151 -27.72 -28.54 102.69
C ALA A 151 -29.19 -28.50 103.17
N THR A 152 -30.16 -28.61 102.27
CA THR A 152 -31.59 -28.68 102.66
C THR A 152 -31.92 -29.94 103.47
N GLU A 153 -31.35 -31.09 103.14
CA GLU A 153 -31.49 -32.33 103.92
C GLU A 153 -30.92 -32.17 105.33
N SER A 154 -29.72 -31.59 105.47
CA SER A 154 -29.11 -31.32 106.77
C SER A 154 -29.92 -30.31 107.60
N GLY A 155 -30.46 -29.26 106.98
CA GLY A 155 -31.34 -28.29 107.63
C GLY A 155 -32.67 -28.88 108.07
N ASN A 156 -33.22 -29.81 107.29
CA ASN A 156 -34.42 -30.59 107.67
C ASN A 156 -34.11 -31.52 108.85
N SER A 157 -32.96 -32.21 108.85
CA SER A 157 -32.51 -33.05 109.98
C SER A 157 -32.35 -32.23 111.26
N LEU A 158 -31.63 -31.10 111.19
CA LEU A 158 -31.45 -30.17 112.33
C LEU A 158 -32.79 -29.61 112.84
N SER A 159 -33.74 -29.35 111.95
CA SER A 159 -35.09 -28.90 112.35
C SER A 159 -35.87 -30.00 113.09
N LEU A 160 -35.71 -31.25 112.67
CA LEU A 160 -36.34 -32.42 113.31
C LEU A 160 -35.70 -32.73 114.67
N GLU A 161 -34.37 -32.66 114.77
CA GLU A 161 -33.63 -32.73 116.04
C GLU A 161 -34.02 -31.59 117.00
N LEU A 162 -34.21 -30.38 116.47
CA LEU A 162 -34.67 -29.22 117.26
C LEU A 162 -36.08 -29.43 117.82
N GLU A 163 -37.02 -29.96 117.03
CA GLU A 163 -38.37 -30.31 117.54
C GLU A 163 -38.32 -31.47 118.55
N GLN A 164 -37.47 -32.48 118.33
CA GLN A 164 -37.26 -33.54 119.32
C GLN A 164 -36.66 -32.99 120.63
N SER A 165 -35.73 -32.04 120.53
CA SER A 165 -35.14 -31.33 121.67
C SER A 165 -36.18 -30.49 122.41
N LYS A 166 -36.99 -29.68 121.71
CA LYS A 166 -38.12 -28.95 122.29
C LYS A 166 -39.10 -29.86 123.01
N ALA A 167 -39.44 -31.02 122.42
CA ALA A 167 -40.32 -32.01 123.05
C ALA A 167 -39.71 -32.61 124.32
N ARG A 168 -38.39 -32.89 124.32
CA ARG A 168 -37.65 -33.31 125.52
C ARG A 168 -37.63 -32.22 126.60
N VAL A 169 -37.34 -30.97 126.24
CA VAL A 169 -37.36 -29.82 127.16
C VAL A 169 -38.74 -29.69 127.80
N LYS A 170 -39.81 -29.71 127.00
CA LYS A 170 -41.20 -29.64 127.50
C LYS A 170 -41.57 -30.80 128.44
N SER A 171 -41.01 -31.99 128.22
CA SER A 171 -41.15 -33.14 129.13
C SER A 171 -40.40 -32.93 130.45
N LEU A 172 -39.17 -32.39 130.38
CA LEU A 172 -38.35 -32.04 131.54
C LEU A 172 -38.97 -30.90 132.36
N GLU A 173 -39.49 -29.86 131.72
CA GLU A 173 -40.28 -28.79 132.35
C GLU A 173 -41.50 -29.35 133.09
N GLY A 174 -42.19 -30.33 132.50
CA GLY A 174 -43.28 -31.07 133.15
C GLY A 174 -42.84 -31.90 134.36
N LEU A 175 -41.64 -32.49 134.33
CA LEU A 175 -41.03 -33.18 135.48
C LEU A 175 -40.58 -32.19 136.56
N VAL A 176 -39.98 -31.06 136.20
CA VAL A 176 -39.60 -29.99 137.13
C VAL A 176 -40.86 -29.40 137.79
N SER A 177 -41.95 -29.21 137.05
CA SER A 177 -43.24 -28.78 137.60
C SER A 177 -43.81 -29.79 138.61
N LYS A 178 -43.63 -31.10 138.37
CA LYS A 178 -44.00 -32.14 139.33
C LYS A 178 -43.09 -32.13 140.57
N LEU A 179 -41.77 -32.00 140.40
CA LEU A 179 -40.83 -31.90 141.52
C LEU A 179 -41.05 -30.63 142.35
N GLN A 180 -41.44 -29.50 141.75
CA GLN A 180 -41.88 -28.31 142.49
C GLN A 180 -43.21 -28.54 143.22
N ALA A 181 -44.14 -29.32 142.66
CA ALA A 181 -45.37 -29.71 143.37
C ALA A 181 -45.11 -30.69 144.54
N GLU A 182 -44.12 -31.57 144.42
CA GLU A 182 -43.67 -32.48 145.49
C GLU A 182 -42.87 -31.74 146.58
N LEU A 183 -42.03 -30.77 146.21
CA LEU A 183 -41.24 -29.94 147.13
C LEU A 183 -42.09 -29.06 148.06
N ILE A 184 -43.31 -28.71 147.65
CA ILE A 184 -44.24 -27.91 148.46
C ILE A 184 -44.98 -28.77 149.52
N ASN A 185 -44.84 -30.10 149.51
CA ASN A 185 -45.70 -30.99 150.29
C ASN A 185 -45.03 -32.06 151.18
N ARG A 186 -43.86 -31.77 151.78
CA ARG A 186 -43.59 -32.23 153.17
C ARG A 186 -42.46 -31.48 153.89
N ASN A 187 -42.80 -30.93 155.06
CA ASN A 187 -41.84 -30.38 156.03
C ASN A 187 -41.56 -31.39 157.17
N ASN A 188 -40.29 -31.43 157.60
CA ASN A 188 -39.76 -31.73 158.93
C ASN A 188 -40.17 -33.02 159.69
N VAL A 189 -39.17 -33.70 160.26
CA VAL A 189 -38.92 -33.79 161.72
C VAL A 189 -37.55 -34.45 161.99
N LYS A 190 -36.77 -33.90 162.94
CA LYS A 190 -35.49 -34.43 163.51
C LYS A 190 -35.83 -35.43 164.67
N PRO A 191 -34.93 -35.95 165.56
CA PRO A 191 -33.47 -35.74 165.73
C PRO A 191 -32.66 -37.01 166.18
N VAL A 192 -31.34 -36.83 166.48
CA VAL A 192 -30.59 -37.42 167.64
C VAL A 192 -30.37 -38.97 167.65
N GLN A 193 -29.26 -39.57 168.11
CA GLN A 193 -27.98 -39.11 168.71
C GLN A 193 -26.81 -40.08 168.35
N GLU A 194 -25.62 -39.74 168.84
CA GLU A 194 -24.37 -40.52 168.96
C GLU A 194 -24.50 -42.06 169.07
N ASP A 195 -23.61 -42.82 168.39
CA ASP A 195 -22.50 -43.51 169.09
C ASP A 195 -21.40 -44.00 168.11
N GLU A 196 -20.19 -44.16 168.63
CA GLU A 196 -18.96 -44.37 167.85
C GLU A 196 -18.66 -45.86 167.51
N GLU A 197 -17.67 -46.08 166.64
CA GLU A 197 -16.95 -47.37 166.45
C GLU A 197 -17.70 -48.62 165.95
N ASN A 198 -18.67 -48.51 165.02
CA ASN A 198 -19.01 -49.65 164.14
C ASN A 198 -19.51 -49.32 162.72
N GLU A 199 -19.86 -48.07 162.41
CA GLU A 199 -20.26 -47.68 161.05
C GLU A 199 -19.08 -47.54 160.08
N GLU A 200 -17.85 -47.27 160.56
CA GLU A 200 -16.66 -47.20 159.71
C GLU A 200 -16.51 -48.46 158.82
N ARG A 201 -16.75 -49.67 159.34
CA ARG A 201 -16.64 -50.90 158.53
C ARG A 201 -17.72 -51.04 157.47
N LYS A 202 -18.91 -50.46 157.65
CA LYS A 202 -19.97 -50.46 156.63
C LYS A 202 -19.74 -49.35 155.61
N GLN A 203 -19.33 -48.17 156.06
CA GLN A 203 -18.97 -47.04 155.22
C GLN A 203 -17.76 -47.38 154.35
N LEU A 204 -16.67 -47.91 154.93
CA LEU A 204 -15.54 -48.50 154.19
C LEU A 204 -15.98 -49.61 153.23
N LYS A 205 -17.01 -50.41 153.55
CA LYS A 205 -17.50 -51.46 152.63
C LYS A 205 -18.29 -50.88 151.45
N ALA A 206 -19.07 -49.82 151.67
CA ALA A 206 -19.76 -49.09 150.61
C ALA A 206 -18.75 -48.32 149.74
N GLU A 207 -17.76 -47.68 150.35
CA GLU A 207 -16.67 -46.95 149.71
C GLU A 207 -15.76 -47.88 148.91
N VAL A 208 -15.36 -49.04 149.46
CA VAL A 208 -14.67 -50.12 148.72
C VAL A 208 -15.51 -50.65 147.55
N SER A 209 -16.84 -50.70 147.69
CA SER A 209 -17.72 -51.10 146.57
C SER A 209 -17.79 -50.02 145.48
N SER A 210 -17.84 -48.75 145.88
CA SER A 210 -17.79 -47.59 144.98
C SER A 210 -16.44 -47.51 144.25
N LEU A 211 -15.33 -47.58 144.98
CA LEU A 211 -13.96 -47.64 144.44
C LEU A 211 -13.78 -48.83 143.50
N LYS A 212 -14.40 -49.99 143.78
CA LYS A 212 -14.33 -51.15 142.89
C LYS A 212 -15.13 -50.95 141.59
N TYR A 213 -16.25 -50.23 141.64
CA TYR A 213 -17.00 -49.80 140.45
C TYR A 213 -16.23 -48.74 139.66
N GLU A 214 -15.65 -47.76 140.33
CA GLU A 214 -14.83 -46.69 139.74
C GLU A 214 -13.56 -47.26 139.08
N VAL A 215 -12.84 -48.17 139.73
CA VAL A 215 -11.72 -48.93 139.13
C VAL A 215 -12.18 -49.75 137.93
N GLY A 216 -13.43 -50.25 137.93
CA GLY A 216 -14.05 -50.88 136.76
C GLY A 216 -14.22 -49.89 135.60
N GLN A 217 -14.85 -48.74 135.85
CA GLN A 217 -15.05 -47.71 134.83
C GLN A 217 -13.73 -47.13 134.31
N LEU A 218 -12.75 -46.87 135.18
CA LEU A 218 -11.42 -46.38 134.81
C LEU A 218 -10.66 -47.40 133.95
N LYS A 219 -10.81 -48.71 134.21
CA LYS A 219 -10.24 -49.75 133.34
C LYS A 219 -10.89 -49.76 131.96
N SER A 220 -12.22 -49.73 131.87
CA SER A 220 -12.92 -49.66 130.58
C SER A 220 -12.63 -48.35 129.82
N ALA A 221 -12.48 -47.23 130.53
CA ALA A 221 -12.11 -45.94 129.94
C ALA A 221 -10.66 -45.94 129.43
N LEU A 222 -9.73 -46.59 130.14
CA LEU A 222 -8.34 -46.79 129.72
C LEU A 222 -8.26 -47.71 128.50
N GLU A 223 -8.98 -48.84 128.51
CA GLU A 223 -9.04 -49.77 127.37
C GLU A 223 -9.64 -49.10 126.13
N ALA A 224 -10.71 -48.32 126.29
CA ALA A 224 -11.29 -47.54 125.19
C ALA A 224 -10.37 -46.39 124.71
N ALA A 225 -9.51 -45.84 125.58
CA ALA A 225 -8.52 -44.84 125.19
C ALA A 225 -7.35 -45.46 124.43
N GLU A 226 -6.87 -46.64 124.86
CA GLU A 226 -5.84 -47.41 124.16
C GLU A 226 -6.33 -47.83 122.76
N VAL A 227 -7.55 -48.35 122.63
CA VAL A 227 -8.13 -48.70 121.32
C VAL A 227 -8.19 -47.49 120.39
N ARG A 228 -8.65 -46.32 120.88
CA ARG A 228 -8.64 -45.08 120.08
C ARG A 228 -7.23 -44.66 119.67
N TYR A 229 -6.26 -44.72 120.58
CA TYR A 229 -4.86 -44.39 120.27
C TYR A 229 -4.29 -45.31 119.18
N GLN A 230 -4.53 -46.62 119.27
CA GLN A 230 -4.10 -47.58 118.25
C GLN A 230 -4.81 -47.35 116.90
N GLU A 231 -6.10 -47.03 116.91
CA GLU A 231 -6.86 -46.74 115.69
C GLU A 231 -6.41 -45.41 115.03
N GLU A 232 -6.19 -44.35 115.80
CA GLU A 232 -5.61 -43.09 115.34
C GLU A 232 -4.17 -43.29 114.79
N TYR A 233 -3.35 -44.12 115.46
CA TYR A 233 -2.01 -44.46 115.00
C TYR A 233 -2.03 -45.22 113.66
N ILE A 234 -2.94 -46.19 113.50
CA ILE A 234 -3.14 -46.92 112.24
C ILE A 234 -3.64 -45.98 111.13
N GLN A 235 -4.65 -45.15 111.40
CA GLN A 235 -5.18 -44.19 110.43
C GLN A 235 -4.11 -43.18 110.00
N SER A 236 -3.34 -42.62 110.94
CA SER A 236 -2.25 -41.69 110.65
C SER A 236 -1.16 -42.36 109.78
N THR A 237 -0.76 -43.59 110.13
CA THR A 237 0.22 -44.36 109.36
C THR A 237 -0.25 -44.66 107.93
N LEU A 238 -1.54 -44.98 107.75
CA LEU A 238 -2.15 -45.22 106.44
C LEU A 238 -2.25 -43.93 105.61
N GLN A 239 -2.67 -42.81 106.21
CA GLN A 239 -2.72 -41.51 105.53
C GLN A 239 -1.34 -41.05 105.07
N ILE A 240 -0.32 -41.18 105.92
CA ILE A 240 1.07 -40.88 105.56
C ILE A 240 1.52 -41.74 104.37
N ARG A 241 1.20 -43.05 104.38
CA ARG A 241 1.55 -43.95 103.28
C ARG A 241 0.83 -43.58 101.98
N SER A 242 -0.47 -43.28 102.01
CA SER A 242 -1.25 -42.83 100.85
C SER A 242 -0.63 -41.57 100.24
N ALA A 243 -0.32 -40.58 101.07
CA ALA A 243 0.30 -39.33 100.62
C ALA A 243 1.68 -39.56 99.95
N TYR A 244 2.50 -40.49 100.45
CA TYR A 244 3.75 -40.86 99.77
C TYR A 244 3.52 -41.57 98.44
N GLU A 245 2.54 -42.48 98.36
CA GLU A 245 2.20 -43.24 97.15
C GLU A 245 1.61 -42.33 96.05
N GLU A 246 0.77 -41.36 96.43
CA GLU A 246 0.28 -40.29 95.55
C GLU A 246 1.42 -39.40 95.04
N VAL A 247 2.34 -38.99 95.92
CA VAL A 247 3.51 -38.17 95.56
C VAL A 247 4.47 -38.91 94.63
N ASP A 248 4.74 -40.19 94.85
CA ASP A 248 5.62 -40.97 93.98
C ASP A 248 4.96 -41.30 92.63
N SER A 249 3.63 -41.51 92.61
CA SER A 249 2.86 -41.62 91.36
C SER A 249 2.94 -40.32 90.56
N ALA A 250 2.70 -39.16 91.19
CA ALA A 250 2.79 -37.84 90.55
C ALA A 250 4.21 -37.52 90.04
N LYS A 251 5.27 -37.93 90.75
CA LYS A 251 6.66 -37.82 90.26
C LYS A 251 6.88 -38.67 89.00
N SER A 252 6.36 -39.90 88.98
CA SER A 252 6.49 -40.80 87.82
C SER A 252 5.76 -40.23 86.60
N GLU A 253 4.51 -39.77 86.77
CA GLU A 253 3.73 -39.13 85.71
C GLU A 253 4.39 -37.84 85.19
N SER A 254 4.92 -37.01 86.09
CA SER A 254 5.69 -35.80 85.71
C SER A 254 6.95 -36.16 84.91
N SER A 255 7.71 -37.16 85.34
CA SER A 255 8.93 -37.62 84.67
C SER A 255 8.64 -38.22 83.28
N GLN A 256 7.54 -38.96 83.15
CA GLN A 256 7.07 -39.46 81.86
C GLN A 256 6.68 -38.29 80.93
N ARG A 257 5.89 -37.33 81.44
CA ARG A 257 5.44 -36.17 80.65
C ARG A 257 6.62 -35.29 80.19
N GLU A 258 7.65 -35.15 81.01
CA GLU A 258 8.91 -34.47 80.64
C GLU A 258 9.67 -35.25 79.56
N ALA A 259 9.74 -36.58 79.66
CA ALA A 259 10.34 -37.44 78.63
C ALA A 259 9.59 -37.34 77.28
N GLU A 260 8.27 -37.32 77.30
CA GLU A 260 7.42 -37.14 76.11
C GLU A 260 7.63 -35.75 75.47
N LEU A 261 7.59 -34.68 76.27
CA LEU A 261 7.82 -33.31 75.79
C LEU A 261 9.24 -33.13 75.23
N THR A 262 10.27 -33.70 75.87
CA THR A 262 11.65 -33.62 75.36
C THR A 262 11.87 -34.47 74.11
N ALA A 263 11.11 -35.55 73.91
CA ALA A 263 11.11 -36.30 72.66
C ALA A 263 10.47 -35.51 71.51
N GLU A 264 9.30 -34.90 71.73
CA GLU A 264 8.62 -34.10 70.70
C GLU A 264 9.40 -32.80 70.38
N LEU A 265 10.08 -32.20 71.37
CA LEU A 265 11.01 -31.09 71.15
C LEU A 265 12.19 -31.51 70.26
N LYS A 266 12.79 -32.68 70.49
CA LYS A 266 13.85 -33.21 69.61
C LYS A 266 13.34 -33.46 68.19
N LYS A 267 12.14 -34.02 68.04
CA LYS A 267 11.49 -34.31 66.75
C LYS A 267 11.17 -33.03 65.97
N THR A 268 10.54 -32.04 66.60
CA THR A 268 10.25 -30.74 65.99
C THR A 268 11.54 -29.98 65.64
N LYS A 269 12.57 -30.03 66.49
CA LYS A 269 13.89 -29.47 66.17
C LYS A 269 14.53 -30.13 64.94
N ALA A 270 14.51 -31.45 64.84
CA ALA A 270 15.03 -32.16 63.67
C ALA A 270 14.27 -31.78 62.38
N HIS A 271 12.94 -31.62 62.45
CA HIS A 271 12.15 -31.17 61.31
C HIS A 271 12.46 -29.71 60.90
N ILE A 272 12.74 -28.81 61.86
CA ILE A 272 13.20 -27.45 61.56
C ILE A 272 14.59 -27.46 60.89
N GLU A 273 15.48 -28.37 61.29
CA GLU A 273 16.80 -28.54 60.65
C GLU A 273 16.68 -29.10 59.23
N GLU A 274 15.76 -30.04 58.99
CA GLU A 274 15.41 -30.56 57.65
C GLU A 274 14.82 -29.48 56.74
N LEU A 275 13.83 -28.71 57.21
CA LEU A 275 13.23 -27.61 56.45
C LEU A 275 14.25 -26.51 56.11
N ARG A 276 15.22 -26.25 57.01
CA ARG A 276 16.33 -25.34 56.73
C ARG A 276 17.26 -25.87 55.64
N ALA A 277 17.56 -27.17 55.64
CA ALA A 277 18.36 -27.78 54.58
C ALA A 277 17.66 -27.65 53.21
N GLN A 278 16.36 -27.98 53.14
CA GLN A 278 15.57 -27.82 51.91
C GLN A 278 15.49 -26.36 51.42
N LEU A 279 15.43 -25.39 52.33
CA LEU A 279 15.45 -23.97 51.99
C LEU A 279 16.80 -23.55 51.41
N MET A 280 17.91 -23.96 52.03
CA MET A 280 19.27 -23.71 51.52
C MET A 280 19.47 -24.32 50.12
N ASP A 281 19.02 -25.57 49.91
CA ASP A 281 19.08 -26.21 48.59
C ASP A 281 18.32 -25.39 47.54
N LYS A 282 17.09 -24.93 47.86
CA LYS A 282 16.29 -24.09 46.96
C LYS A 282 16.90 -22.71 46.71
N GLU A 283 17.58 -22.11 47.69
CA GLU A 283 18.32 -20.87 47.51
C GLU A 283 19.51 -21.06 46.56
N THR A 284 20.22 -22.19 46.63
CA THR A 284 21.30 -22.52 45.67
C THR A 284 20.79 -22.80 44.26
N GLU A 285 19.63 -23.45 44.10
CA GLU A 285 18.97 -23.62 42.80
C GLU A 285 18.61 -22.27 42.18
N LEU A 286 18.01 -21.35 42.97
CA LEU A 286 17.65 -20.01 42.52
C LEU A 286 18.87 -19.18 42.12
N GLN A 287 19.95 -19.24 42.89
CA GLN A 287 21.21 -18.57 42.56
C GLN A 287 21.78 -19.07 41.23
N SER A 288 21.81 -20.40 41.02
CA SER A 288 22.27 -20.99 39.75
C SER A 288 21.38 -20.61 38.57
N LEU A 289 20.06 -20.52 38.75
CA LEU A 289 19.13 -20.06 37.72
C LEU A 289 19.31 -18.58 37.39
N SER A 290 19.60 -17.73 38.39
CA SER A 290 19.92 -16.31 38.18
C SER A 290 21.17 -16.15 37.33
N GLU A 291 22.26 -16.82 37.69
CA GLU A 291 23.54 -16.79 36.96
C GLU A 291 23.38 -17.30 35.52
N ALA A 292 22.56 -18.33 35.31
CA ALA A 292 22.24 -18.84 33.97
C ALA A 292 21.43 -17.83 33.14
N ASN A 293 20.48 -17.12 33.76
CA ASN A 293 19.66 -16.11 33.11
C ASN A 293 20.48 -14.88 32.71
N ASP A 294 21.36 -14.39 33.58
CA ASP A 294 22.31 -13.30 33.29
C ASP A 294 23.25 -13.70 32.13
N GLY A 295 23.73 -14.95 32.13
CA GLY A 295 24.54 -15.51 31.05
C GLY A 295 23.79 -15.66 29.71
N VAL A 296 22.46 -15.77 29.71
CA VAL A 296 21.63 -15.72 28.50
C VAL A 296 21.39 -14.28 28.06
N ALA A 297 21.10 -13.35 28.98
CA ALA A 297 20.93 -11.94 28.67
C ALA A 297 22.17 -11.35 27.97
N LEU A 298 23.38 -11.62 28.48
CA LEU A 298 24.64 -11.19 27.86
C LEU A 298 24.87 -11.79 26.45
N LYS A 299 24.39 -13.01 26.19
CA LYS A 299 24.46 -13.61 24.84
C LYS A 299 23.48 -12.95 23.87
N ILE A 300 22.28 -12.60 24.34
CA ILE A 300 21.29 -11.86 23.54
C ILE A 300 21.84 -10.47 23.18
N GLU A 301 22.31 -9.72 24.16
CA GLU A 301 22.91 -8.39 23.95
C GLU A 301 24.09 -8.43 22.98
N LYS A 302 24.98 -9.41 23.12
CA LYS A 302 26.12 -9.59 22.21
C LYS A 302 25.66 -9.94 20.78
N ASN A 303 24.74 -10.88 20.61
CA ASN A 303 24.30 -11.30 19.28
C ASN A 303 23.56 -10.16 18.54
N VAL A 304 22.74 -9.39 19.26
CA VAL A 304 22.05 -8.21 18.71
C VAL A 304 23.07 -7.14 18.27
N SER A 305 24.05 -6.81 19.12
CA SER A 305 25.01 -5.73 18.88
C SER A 305 26.13 -6.06 17.87
N THR A 306 26.55 -7.33 17.73
CA THR A 306 27.70 -7.65 16.85
C THR A 306 27.34 -8.14 15.46
N GLU A 307 26.29 -8.95 15.32
CA GLU A 307 25.98 -9.60 14.04
C GLU A 307 24.95 -8.78 13.26
N ASN A 308 23.75 -8.60 13.82
CA ASN A 308 22.64 -7.90 13.18
C ASN A 308 22.94 -6.43 12.85
N GLU A 309 23.54 -5.66 13.78
CA GLU A 309 23.90 -4.26 13.51
C GLU A 309 24.93 -4.12 12.37
N SER A 310 25.87 -5.06 12.27
CA SER A 310 26.91 -5.02 11.23
C SER A 310 26.36 -5.38 9.84
N GLU A 311 25.45 -6.37 9.77
CA GLU A 311 24.79 -6.78 8.53
C GLU A 311 23.84 -5.69 8.02
N LEU A 312 23.02 -5.12 8.91
CA LEU A 312 22.14 -3.99 8.58
C LEU A 312 22.92 -2.76 8.13
N ALA A 313 24.06 -2.44 8.75
CA ALA A 313 24.91 -1.33 8.34
C ALA A 313 25.58 -1.55 6.97
N LEU A 314 25.86 -2.80 6.59
CA LEU A 314 26.39 -3.15 5.27
C LEU A 314 25.30 -3.07 4.18
N GLU A 315 24.12 -3.63 4.44
CA GLU A 315 23.01 -3.58 3.48
C GLU A 315 22.48 -2.14 3.30
N LEU A 316 22.48 -1.32 4.36
CA LEU A 316 22.20 0.12 4.26
C LEU A 316 23.18 0.80 3.31
N LYS A 317 24.50 0.66 3.50
CA LYS A 317 25.52 1.24 2.62
C LYS A 317 25.40 0.76 1.16
N LYS A 318 25.04 -0.50 0.95
CA LYS A 318 24.79 -1.09 -0.37
C LYS A 318 23.56 -0.46 -1.03
N SER A 319 22.49 -0.22 -0.27
CA SER A 319 21.30 0.48 -0.75
C SER A 319 21.59 1.96 -1.07
N GLU A 320 22.38 2.66 -0.24
CA GLU A 320 22.81 4.03 -0.48
C GLU A 320 23.63 4.15 -1.78
N ALA A 321 24.58 3.23 -2.00
CA ALA A 321 25.37 3.17 -3.23
C ALA A 321 24.50 2.96 -4.47
N ALA A 322 23.55 2.01 -4.42
CA ALA A 322 22.60 1.77 -5.52
C ALA A 322 21.70 2.99 -5.80
N VAL A 323 21.28 3.73 -4.76
CA VAL A 323 20.51 4.98 -4.93
C VAL A 323 21.36 6.08 -5.59
N VAL A 324 22.65 6.17 -5.30
CA VAL A 324 23.57 7.11 -5.97
C VAL A 324 23.77 6.75 -7.44
N GLU A 325 23.96 5.46 -7.75
CA GLU A 325 24.09 4.97 -9.13
C GLU A 325 22.81 5.21 -9.95
N LEU A 326 21.64 4.89 -9.41
CA LEU A 326 20.35 5.15 -10.05
C LEU A 326 20.11 6.65 -10.28
N LYS A 327 20.52 7.52 -9.33
CA LYS A 327 20.45 8.98 -9.52
C LYS A 327 21.38 9.47 -10.64
N ALA A 328 22.59 8.93 -10.74
CA ALA A 328 23.50 9.26 -11.83
C ALA A 328 22.92 8.83 -13.18
N SER A 329 22.46 7.58 -13.31
CA SER A 329 21.82 7.08 -14.54
C SER A 329 20.55 7.85 -14.91
N LEU A 330 19.79 8.35 -13.93
CA LEU A 330 18.61 9.18 -14.19
C LEU A 330 18.99 10.57 -14.72
N LEU A 331 20.04 11.19 -14.16
CA LEU A 331 20.56 12.47 -14.66
C LEU A 331 21.12 12.34 -16.08
N ASP A 332 21.86 11.28 -16.37
CA ASP A 332 22.35 11.00 -17.73
C ASP A 332 21.18 10.88 -18.72
N LYS A 333 20.13 10.12 -18.36
CA LYS A 333 18.91 9.99 -19.18
C LYS A 333 18.16 11.31 -19.35
N GLU A 334 18.08 12.15 -18.32
CA GLU A 334 17.49 13.49 -18.43
C GLU A 334 18.27 14.35 -19.43
N THR A 335 19.61 14.30 -19.43
CA THR A 335 20.42 15.03 -20.43
C THR A 335 20.25 14.48 -21.84
N GLU A 336 20.11 13.16 -22.03
CA GLU A 336 19.75 12.58 -23.33
C GLU A 336 18.39 13.09 -23.82
N PHE A 337 17.37 13.12 -22.96
CA PHE A 337 16.05 13.64 -23.32
C PHE A 337 16.09 15.13 -23.69
N GLN A 338 16.83 15.95 -22.94
CA GLN A 338 17.01 17.37 -23.25
C GLN A 338 17.68 17.57 -24.62
N ASN A 339 18.75 16.82 -24.91
CA ASN A 339 19.42 16.85 -26.22
C ASN A 339 18.46 16.45 -27.37
N ILE A 340 17.66 15.39 -27.18
CA ILE A 340 16.66 14.94 -28.16
C ILE A 340 15.54 15.99 -28.35
N ALA A 341 15.13 16.70 -27.29
CA ALA A 341 14.16 17.78 -27.40
C ALA A 341 14.70 18.96 -28.22
N GLU A 342 15.95 19.35 -28.00
CA GLU A 342 16.64 20.41 -28.76
C GLU A 342 16.85 20.02 -30.24
N GLU A 343 17.21 18.76 -30.53
CA GLU A 343 17.31 18.26 -31.90
C GLU A 343 15.94 18.28 -32.60
N ASN A 344 14.86 17.86 -31.93
CA ASN A 344 13.51 17.88 -32.49
C ASN A 344 13.05 19.30 -32.84
N GLU A 345 13.29 20.29 -31.97
CA GLU A 345 12.95 21.69 -32.27
C GLU A 345 13.79 22.24 -33.44
N MET A 346 15.08 21.86 -33.53
CA MET A 346 15.93 22.19 -34.69
C MET A 346 15.41 21.56 -35.99
N LEU A 347 14.96 20.30 -35.95
CA LEU A 347 14.38 19.60 -37.11
C LEU A 347 13.06 20.22 -37.55
N LYS A 348 12.20 20.62 -36.60
CA LYS A 348 10.95 21.34 -36.86
C LYS A 348 11.20 22.68 -37.54
N MET A 349 12.14 23.49 -37.04
CA MET A 349 12.54 24.75 -37.70
C MET A 349 13.11 24.53 -39.12
N LYS A 350 13.87 23.44 -39.34
CA LYS A 350 14.34 23.05 -40.68
C LYS A 350 13.20 22.62 -41.61
N LEU A 351 12.16 21.97 -41.10
CA LEU A 351 10.97 21.58 -41.87
C LEU A 351 10.15 22.82 -42.25
N GLU A 352 9.86 23.70 -41.29
CA GLU A 352 9.14 24.96 -41.54
C GLU A 352 9.87 25.84 -42.57
N ASN A 353 11.20 25.95 -42.48
CA ASN A 353 11.98 26.65 -43.49
C ASN A 353 11.90 25.98 -44.88
N LYS A 354 11.96 24.65 -44.97
CA LYS A 354 11.77 23.92 -46.24
C LYS A 354 10.36 24.12 -46.80
N GLU A 355 9.34 24.20 -45.96
CA GLU A 355 7.96 24.45 -46.37
C GLU A 355 7.80 25.88 -46.90
N MET A 356 8.38 26.88 -46.24
CA MET A 356 8.43 28.27 -46.74
C MET A 356 9.13 28.35 -48.11
N GLU A 357 10.28 27.70 -48.29
CA GLU A 357 10.97 27.67 -49.59
C GLU A 357 10.15 26.92 -50.66
N ARG A 358 9.50 25.81 -50.31
CA ARG A 358 8.61 25.08 -51.23
C ARG A 358 7.43 25.95 -51.68
N ASN A 359 6.85 26.72 -50.75
CA ASN A 359 5.73 27.61 -51.04
C ASN A 359 6.18 28.77 -51.94
N LYS A 360 7.35 29.39 -51.69
CA LYS A 360 7.95 30.38 -52.61
C LYS A 360 8.15 29.84 -54.02
N VAL A 361 8.75 28.65 -54.17
CA VAL A 361 8.96 28.01 -55.48
C VAL A 361 7.63 27.71 -56.17
N ASN A 362 6.60 27.33 -55.42
CA ASN A 362 5.26 27.12 -55.94
C ASN A 362 4.61 28.43 -56.42
N ASP A 363 4.73 29.51 -55.65
CA ASP A 363 4.22 30.84 -56.01
C ASP A 363 4.94 31.40 -57.24
N GLU A 364 6.27 31.27 -57.31
CA GLU A 364 7.07 31.59 -58.50
C GLU A 364 6.63 30.77 -59.71
N ALA A 365 6.40 29.46 -59.56
CA ALA A 365 5.90 28.61 -60.62
C ALA A 365 4.51 29.04 -61.11
N VAL A 366 3.60 29.42 -60.20
CA VAL A 366 2.29 29.99 -60.57
C VAL A 366 2.48 31.23 -61.44
N VAL A 367 3.29 32.20 -61.01
CA VAL A 367 3.61 33.42 -61.77
C VAL A 367 4.17 33.10 -63.16
N TRP A 368 5.10 32.14 -63.27
CA TRP A 368 5.62 31.67 -64.56
C TRP A 368 4.52 31.06 -65.46
N THR A 369 3.61 30.24 -64.91
CA THR A 369 2.51 29.67 -65.70
C THR A 369 1.48 30.71 -66.14
N GLU A 370 1.25 31.76 -65.35
CA GLU A 370 0.36 32.86 -65.70
C GLU A 370 0.98 33.76 -66.78
N ALA A 371 2.26 34.07 -66.67
CA ALA A 371 3.01 34.78 -67.72
C ALA A 371 3.03 33.99 -69.04
N ALA A 372 3.21 32.66 -68.98
CA ALA A 372 3.13 31.79 -70.15
C ALA A 372 1.73 31.80 -70.79
N ARG A 373 0.65 31.67 -69.98
CA ARG A 373 -0.74 31.77 -70.46
C ARG A 373 -1.04 33.15 -71.08
N ALA A 374 -0.53 34.23 -70.51
CA ALA A 374 -0.69 35.57 -71.07
C ALA A 374 -0.02 35.70 -72.46
N ALA A 375 1.21 35.19 -72.60
CA ALA A 375 1.93 35.16 -73.87
C ALA A 375 1.25 34.25 -74.92
N GLU A 376 0.68 33.13 -74.50
CA GLU A 376 -0.13 32.25 -75.35
C GLU A 376 -1.37 32.97 -75.88
N HIS A 377 -2.14 33.64 -75.01
CA HIS A 377 -3.29 34.44 -75.43
C HIS A 377 -2.91 35.58 -76.38
N GLU A 378 -1.79 36.28 -76.14
CA GLU A 378 -1.29 37.31 -77.05
C GLU A 378 -0.91 36.74 -78.42
N ALA A 379 -0.25 35.58 -78.46
CA ALA A 379 0.11 34.88 -79.68
C ALA A 379 -1.13 34.40 -80.46
N LEU A 380 -2.15 33.87 -79.78
CA LEU A 380 -3.43 33.47 -80.38
C LEU A 380 -4.17 34.68 -80.97
N MET A 381 -4.20 35.83 -80.29
CA MET A 381 -4.80 37.06 -80.82
C MET A 381 -4.06 37.55 -82.08
N LYS A 382 -2.72 37.55 -82.07
CA LYS A 382 -1.91 37.90 -83.26
C LYS A 382 -2.14 36.93 -84.41
N LEU A 383 -2.24 35.63 -84.13
CA LEU A 383 -2.54 34.62 -85.14
C LEU A 383 -3.92 34.88 -85.77
N GLY A 384 -4.93 35.21 -84.97
CA GLY A 384 -6.26 35.61 -85.44
C GLY A 384 -6.21 36.77 -86.44
N TYR A 385 -5.54 37.87 -86.08
CA TYR A 385 -5.35 39.01 -86.99
C TYR A 385 -4.60 38.64 -88.28
N LEU A 386 -3.58 37.79 -88.21
CA LEU A 386 -2.84 37.33 -89.38
C LEU A 386 -3.71 36.44 -90.28
N THR A 387 -4.55 35.57 -89.71
CA THR A 387 -5.51 34.76 -90.49
C THR A 387 -6.57 35.61 -91.16
N GLU A 388 -7.10 36.64 -90.47
CA GLU A 388 -8.05 37.58 -91.09
C GLU A 388 -7.43 38.38 -92.25
N GLU A 389 -6.17 38.82 -92.12
CA GLU A 389 -5.51 39.56 -93.21
C GLU A 389 -5.08 38.63 -94.36
N ALA A 390 -4.73 37.37 -94.07
CA ALA A 390 -4.53 36.35 -95.08
C ALA A 390 -5.83 36.09 -95.87
N ASP A 391 -6.97 35.92 -95.20
CA ASP A 391 -8.28 35.78 -95.85
C ASP A 391 -8.65 37.02 -96.69
N LYS A 392 -8.40 38.23 -96.17
CA LYS A 392 -8.57 39.48 -96.94
C LYS A 392 -7.65 39.51 -98.16
N SER A 393 -6.43 38.99 -98.07
CA SER A 393 -5.48 38.88 -99.18
C SER A 393 -5.95 37.86 -100.21
N THR A 394 -6.40 36.67 -99.80
CA THR A 394 -7.00 35.65 -100.67
C THR A 394 -8.19 36.22 -101.44
N ARG A 395 -9.14 36.89 -100.74
CA ARG A 395 -10.28 37.59 -101.39
C ARG A 395 -9.88 38.76 -102.29
N LYS A 396 -8.67 39.34 -102.15
CA LYS A 396 -8.13 40.33 -103.10
C LYS A 396 -7.55 39.60 -104.32
N ALA A 397 -6.81 38.52 -104.11
CA ALA A 397 -6.24 37.69 -105.17
C ALA A 397 -7.31 37.06 -106.07
N GLU A 398 -8.37 36.48 -105.49
CA GLU A 398 -9.53 35.93 -106.20
C GLU A 398 -10.16 36.95 -107.16
N ARG A 399 -10.43 38.18 -106.69
CA ARG A 399 -10.94 39.27 -107.53
C ARG A 399 -9.97 39.71 -108.62
N VAL A 400 -8.66 39.65 -108.38
CA VAL A 400 -7.65 39.97 -109.39
C VAL A 400 -7.58 38.85 -110.45
N THR A 401 -7.72 37.59 -110.07
CA THR A 401 -7.81 36.47 -111.03
C THR A 401 -9.08 36.54 -111.86
N GLU A 402 -10.25 36.85 -111.26
CA GLU A 402 -11.49 37.09 -112.01
C GLU A 402 -11.35 38.23 -113.03
N GLN A 403 -10.70 39.34 -112.65
CA GLN A 403 -10.42 40.46 -113.56
C GLN A 403 -9.43 40.07 -114.66
N LEU A 404 -8.42 39.25 -114.36
CA LEU A 404 -7.46 38.77 -115.34
C LEU A 404 -8.13 37.83 -116.37
N ASP A 405 -8.96 36.90 -115.91
CA ASP A 405 -9.70 35.98 -116.78
C ASP A 405 -10.70 36.74 -117.67
N ALA A 406 -11.39 37.74 -117.12
CA ALA A 406 -12.24 38.65 -117.89
C ALA A 406 -11.43 39.43 -118.95
N ALA A 407 -10.25 39.94 -118.60
CA ALA A 407 -9.37 40.64 -119.54
C ALA A 407 -8.78 39.70 -120.61
N GLN A 408 -8.44 38.46 -120.26
CA GLN A 408 -7.98 37.46 -121.22
C GLN A 408 -9.10 37.08 -122.20
N ASN A 409 -10.33 36.86 -121.72
CA ASN A 409 -11.48 36.58 -122.58
C ASN A 409 -11.77 37.75 -123.53
N ALA A 410 -11.78 39.00 -123.03
CA ALA A 410 -11.92 40.19 -123.87
C ALA A 410 -10.77 40.34 -124.90
N ASN A 411 -9.55 39.94 -124.54
CA ASN A 411 -8.42 39.92 -125.47
C ASN A 411 -8.54 38.81 -126.53
N MET A 412 -9.04 37.61 -126.17
CA MET A 412 -9.35 36.55 -127.14
C MET A 412 -10.46 36.97 -128.11
N GLU A 413 -11.47 37.69 -127.62
CA GLU A 413 -12.55 38.26 -128.43
C GLU A 413 -12.01 39.35 -129.38
N MET A 414 -11.21 40.30 -128.87
CA MET A 414 -10.53 41.31 -129.69
C MET A 414 -9.57 40.69 -130.73
N GLU A 415 -8.84 39.64 -130.39
CA GLU A 415 -8.05 38.91 -131.39
C GLU A 415 -8.93 38.22 -132.45
N ALA A 416 -10.10 37.70 -132.08
CA ALA A 416 -11.04 37.12 -133.03
C ALA A 416 -11.62 38.19 -133.97
N GLU A 417 -11.94 39.37 -133.45
CA GLU A 417 -12.31 40.55 -134.26
C GLU A 417 -11.16 40.99 -135.17
N LEU A 418 -9.91 41.05 -134.68
CA LEU A 418 -8.74 41.36 -135.50
C LEU A 418 -8.53 40.33 -136.62
N ARG A 419 -8.73 39.03 -136.36
CA ARG A 419 -8.71 37.98 -137.40
C ARG A 419 -9.83 38.22 -138.43
N ARG A 420 -11.04 38.58 -137.99
CA ARG A 420 -12.18 38.93 -138.88
C ARG A 420 -11.90 40.18 -139.72
N LEU A 421 -11.41 41.26 -139.12
CA LEU A 421 -11.03 42.50 -139.80
C LEU A 421 -9.88 42.26 -140.79
N LYS A 422 -8.92 41.39 -140.46
CA LYS A 422 -7.83 41.00 -141.36
C LYS A 422 -8.37 40.22 -142.57
N VAL A 423 -9.29 39.29 -142.38
CA VAL A 423 -10.00 38.61 -143.48
C VAL A 423 -10.77 39.60 -144.35
N GLN A 424 -11.45 40.59 -143.76
CA GLN A 424 -12.12 41.65 -144.53
C GLN A 424 -11.10 42.51 -145.31
N SER A 425 -10.00 42.94 -144.67
CA SER A 425 -8.94 43.72 -145.32
C SER A 425 -8.29 42.94 -146.48
N ASP A 426 -8.11 41.63 -146.35
CA ASP A 426 -7.63 40.75 -147.41
C ASP A 426 -8.65 40.61 -148.56
N GLN A 427 -9.96 40.64 -148.27
CA GLN A 427 -11.01 40.73 -149.29
C GLN A 427 -11.01 42.08 -150.01
N TRP A 428 -10.89 43.20 -149.28
CA TRP A 428 -10.72 44.54 -149.88
C TRP A 428 -9.45 44.64 -150.73
N ARG A 429 -8.34 44.04 -150.29
CA ARG A 429 -7.09 43.98 -151.06
C ARG A 429 -7.27 43.16 -152.34
N LYS A 430 -7.90 41.98 -152.28
CA LYS A 430 -8.24 41.20 -153.49
C LYS A 430 -9.18 41.94 -154.43
N ALA A 431 -10.14 42.71 -153.92
CA ALA A 431 -11.02 43.55 -154.73
C ALA A 431 -10.23 44.69 -155.42
N ALA A 432 -9.29 45.33 -154.70
CA ALA A 432 -8.41 46.36 -155.24
C ALA A 432 -7.41 45.80 -156.27
N GLU A 433 -6.84 44.61 -156.02
CA GLU A 433 -5.96 43.90 -156.96
C GLU A 433 -6.73 43.47 -158.23
N ALA A 434 -7.97 42.99 -158.10
CA ALA A 434 -8.84 42.70 -159.24
C ALA A 434 -9.21 43.96 -160.04
N ALA A 435 -9.47 45.09 -159.36
CA ALA A 435 -9.71 46.37 -160.02
C ALA A 435 -8.46 46.90 -160.75
N ALA A 436 -7.28 46.78 -160.12
CA ALA A 436 -6.00 47.14 -160.74
C ALA A 436 -5.67 46.25 -161.96
N ALA A 437 -5.98 44.95 -161.89
CA ALA A 437 -5.84 44.03 -163.01
C ALA A 437 -6.74 44.37 -164.21
N MET A 438 -7.93 44.96 -163.98
CA MET A 438 -8.81 45.43 -165.05
C MET A 438 -8.45 46.81 -165.63
N LEU A 439 -7.53 47.56 -165.01
CA LEU A 439 -7.07 48.86 -165.50
C LEU A 439 -5.69 48.80 -166.20
N SER A 440 -5.07 47.62 -166.31
CA SER A 440 -3.77 47.46 -166.97
C SER A 440 -3.88 47.32 -168.48
N THR A 441 -4.32 48.40 -169.15
CA THR A 441 -4.14 48.61 -170.60
C THR A 441 -3.76 50.07 -170.85
N GLY A 442 -2.45 50.34 -170.92
CA GLY A 442 -1.93 51.56 -171.52
C GLY A 442 -1.34 52.63 -170.58
N ASN A 443 0.00 52.67 -170.54
CA ASN A 443 0.82 53.88 -170.67
C ASN A 443 1.03 54.86 -169.47
N ASN A 444 2.28 54.88 -168.99
CA ASN A 444 3.11 56.03 -168.56
C ASN A 444 2.57 57.17 -167.67
N GLY A 445 3.26 57.42 -166.54
CA GLY A 445 3.25 58.69 -165.81
C GLY A 445 4.31 58.77 -164.69
N LYS A 446 5.06 59.88 -164.60
CA LYS A 446 6.18 60.08 -163.67
C LYS A 446 6.09 61.47 -163.01
N LEU A 447 5.89 61.53 -161.68
CA LEU A 447 5.81 62.75 -160.84
C LEU A 447 5.96 62.29 -159.37
N VAL A 448 6.88 62.69 -158.48
CA VAL A 448 7.56 63.97 -158.10
C VAL A 448 6.78 64.82 -157.08
N GLU A 449 7.20 64.69 -155.81
CA GLU A 449 7.19 65.63 -154.65
C GLU A 449 5.93 66.38 -154.12
N ARG A 450 6.00 66.69 -152.80
CA ARG A 450 5.09 67.49 -151.93
C ARG A 450 3.73 66.82 -151.65
N THR A 451 3.07 66.93 -150.48
CA THR A 451 3.22 67.70 -149.21
C THR A 451 2.53 66.84 -148.11
N GLY A 452 2.79 66.85 -146.80
CA GLY A 452 3.03 67.96 -145.85
C GLY A 452 1.74 68.30 -145.07
N SER A 453 1.69 68.06 -143.76
CA SER A 453 0.80 68.76 -142.79
C SER A 453 1.08 68.35 -141.34
N LEU A 454 1.69 69.30 -140.60
CA LEU A 454 1.37 69.82 -139.25
C LEU A 454 0.60 68.94 -138.23
N ASP A 455 0.75 69.05 -136.90
CA ASP A 455 1.54 69.82 -135.90
C ASP A 455 0.70 69.78 -134.59
N SER A 456 1.20 70.35 -133.49
CA SER A 456 0.44 70.80 -132.30
C SER A 456 0.19 69.74 -131.21
N SER A 457 0.53 69.96 -129.93
CA SER A 457 1.35 71.02 -129.32
C SER A 457 1.74 70.66 -127.87
N TYR A 458 2.56 71.52 -127.25
CA TYR A 458 2.94 71.50 -125.83
C TYR A 458 1.76 71.50 -124.83
N ASN A 459 2.05 71.00 -123.61
CA ASN A 459 1.52 71.38 -122.28
C ASN A 459 0.81 72.75 -122.21
N PRO A 460 -0.21 72.98 -121.32
CA PRO A 460 -0.07 72.66 -119.88
C PRO A 460 -1.39 72.40 -119.08
N LEU A 461 -1.24 72.31 -117.74
CA LEU A 461 -2.24 72.53 -116.67
C LEU A 461 -3.68 72.01 -116.86
N SER A 462 -4.10 71.10 -115.97
CA SER A 462 -5.20 71.34 -115.00
C SER A 462 -5.49 70.09 -114.16
N SER A 463 -4.99 70.07 -112.93
CA SER A 463 -5.46 69.17 -111.87
C SER A 463 -5.57 69.95 -110.56
N PRO A 464 -6.76 70.44 -110.20
CA PRO A 464 -6.99 70.91 -108.83
C PRO A 464 -8.36 70.53 -108.23
N TYR A 465 -8.31 70.16 -106.94
CA TYR A 465 -9.28 70.50 -105.87
C TYR A 465 -10.69 69.86 -105.90
N SER A 466 -11.43 69.72 -104.79
CA SER A 466 -11.30 70.21 -103.39
C SER A 466 -11.79 69.13 -102.39
N GLU A 467 -11.83 69.22 -101.05
CA GLU A 467 -11.53 70.23 -100.00
C GLU A 467 -11.19 69.38 -98.72
N ASP A 468 -10.03 69.48 -98.06
CA ASP A 468 -9.52 70.49 -97.10
C ASP A 468 -9.96 70.29 -95.63
N LEU A 469 -8.97 70.10 -94.73
CA LEU A 469 -8.78 70.88 -93.51
C LEU A 469 -7.41 70.58 -92.85
N ASP A 470 -6.47 71.48 -93.14
CA ASP A 470 -5.33 71.97 -92.33
C ASP A 470 -5.63 72.12 -90.81
N ASP A 471 -4.71 72.40 -89.88
CA ASP A 471 -3.22 72.44 -89.78
C ASP A 471 -2.93 72.61 -88.26
N ASP A 472 -1.74 72.21 -87.79
CA ASP A 472 -0.88 73.04 -86.91
C ASP A 472 0.38 72.29 -86.45
N SER A 473 1.53 72.92 -86.66
CA SER A 473 2.87 72.54 -86.22
C SER A 473 3.47 73.69 -85.38
N PRO A 474 4.72 73.63 -84.91
CA PRO A 474 5.47 72.58 -84.20
C PRO A 474 6.13 73.13 -82.90
N LYS A 475 6.91 72.31 -82.16
CA LYS A 475 8.20 72.77 -81.56
C LYS A 475 9.10 71.66 -80.99
N LYS A 476 10.12 71.31 -81.80
CA LYS A 476 11.57 71.35 -81.48
C LYS A 476 12.08 70.83 -80.11
N LYS A 477 13.01 69.87 -80.24
CA LYS A 477 14.35 69.81 -79.59
C LYS A 477 14.44 69.14 -78.20
N ASN A 478 14.91 67.89 -78.18
CA ASN A 478 16.29 67.57 -77.76
C ASN A 478 16.65 66.12 -78.06
N GLY A 479 17.88 65.90 -78.52
CA GLY A 479 18.47 64.56 -78.66
C GLY A 479 19.95 64.59 -78.23
N ASN A 480 20.30 63.69 -77.31
CA ASN A 480 21.61 63.02 -77.15
C ASN A 480 21.46 62.05 -75.96
N MET A 481 21.56 60.73 -76.13
CA MET A 481 22.75 59.91 -76.41
C MET A 481 23.65 59.63 -75.18
N LEU A 482 23.89 58.32 -75.00
CA LEU A 482 25.03 57.64 -74.34
C LEU A 482 24.98 57.28 -72.83
N LYS A 483 24.93 55.95 -72.64
CA LYS A 483 25.76 55.13 -71.73
C LYS A 483 25.65 55.36 -70.21
N LYS A 484 25.15 54.32 -69.52
CA LYS A 484 25.97 53.56 -68.54
C LYS A 484 25.43 52.16 -68.25
N ILE A 485 26.28 51.15 -68.50
CA ILE A 485 26.19 49.84 -67.84
C ILE A 485 26.87 49.99 -66.47
N GLY A 486 26.33 49.35 -65.43
CA GLY A 486 26.86 49.49 -64.06
C GLY A 486 26.26 48.51 -63.05
N VAL A 487 26.57 47.23 -63.21
CA VAL A 487 26.35 46.22 -62.16
C VAL A 487 27.26 46.54 -60.96
N LEU A 488 26.71 46.61 -59.74
CA LEU A 488 27.35 46.11 -58.50
C LEU A 488 26.43 46.27 -57.27
N TRP A 489 25.70 45.23 -56.88
CA TRP A 489 25.26 45.05 -55.49
C TRP A 489 25.91 43.76 -54.98
N LYS A 490 26.83 43.88 -54.02
CA LYS A 490 27.64 42.76 -53.54
C LYS A 490 27.65 42.72 -52.01
N LYS A 491 27.14 41.60 -51.48
CA LYS A 491 27.56 40.93 -50.24
C LYS A 491 27.25 41.64 -48.91
N GLY A 492 26.22 41.13 -48.23
CA GLY A 492 26.20 40.99 -46.78
C GLY A 492 26.40 39.51 -46.42
N GLN A 493 27.56 39.16 -45.83
CA GLN A 493 27.71 37.91 -45.08
C GLN A 493 28.85 38.05 -44.08
N LYS A 494 28.47 38.35 -42.83
CA LYS A 494 29.01 37.75 -41.61
C LYS A 494 27.89 37.78 -40.57
#